data_AF-A0A2E1L8K8-F1
#
_entry.id   AF-A0A2E1L8K8-F1
#
_cell.length_a   1.000
_cell.length_b   1.000
_cell.length_c   1.000
_cell.angle_alpha   90.00
_cell.angle_beta   90.00
_cell.angle_gamma   90.00
#
_symmetry.space_group_name_H-M   'P 1'
#
loop_
_entity.id
_entity.type
_entity.pdbx_description
1 polymer ?
#
loop_
_entity_poly.entity_id
_entity_poly.type
_entity_poly.pdbx_seq_one_letter_code
_entity_poly.pdbx_strand_id
1 'polypeptide(L)' 'MECNIGAKGKLARLVTGIMAIGFAMVLGLLIVVGVLSSSLWWYAVASITFGGAFAIFEARAGWCIVRAIGIKTPL' A
#
# COMPACT_ATOMS: atom_id res chain seq x y z
N MET A 1 -10.37 13.45 12.98
CA MET A 1 -10.16 11.99 13.10
C MET A 1 -9.25 11.75 14.28
N GLU A 2 -9.62 10.82 15.16
CA GLU A 2 -8.78 10.48 16.31
C GLU A 2 -7.55 9.67 15.85
N CYS A 3 -6.36 10.02 16.34
CA CYS A 3 -5.14 9.34 15.96
C CYS A 3 -5.10 7.94 16.59
N ASN A 4 -5.32 6.89 15.79
CA ASN A 4 -5.37 5.49 16.24
C ASN A 4 -4.04 4.74 16.05
N ILE A 5 -3.03 5.40 15.49
CA ILE A 5 -1.75 4.78 15.17
C ILE A 5 -0.60 5.56 15.84
N GLY A 6 0.33 4.83 16.46
CA GLY A 6 1.54 5.43 17.04
C GLY A 6 2.55 5.85 15.96
N ALA A 7 3.58 6.61 16.35
CA ALA A 7 4.62 7.06 15.44
C ALA A 7 5.31 5.91 14.67
N LYS A 8 5.56 4.78 15.35
CA LYS A 8 6.11 3.56 14.73
C LYS A 8 5.17 2.96 13.68
N GLY A 9 3.87 2.88 13.98
CA GLY A 9 2.86 2.40 13.04
C GLY A 9 2.67 3.32 11.83
N LYS A 10 2.76 4.65 12.00
CA LYS A 10 2.77 5.60 10.87
C LYS A 10 3.96 5.33 9.95
N LEU A 11 5.16 5.22 10.52
CA LEU A 11 6.38 5.00 9.74
C LEU A 11 6.34 3.67 8.99
N ALA A 12 5.93 2.59 9.66
CA ALA A 12 5.79 1.28 9.04
C ALA A 12 4.83 1.33 7.83
N ARG A 13 3.65 1.94 7.99
CA ARG A 13 2.68 2.09 6.89
C ARG A 13 3.17 2.97 5.74
N LEU A 14 3.90 4.03 6.05
CA LEU A 14 4.49 4.89 5.03
C LEU A 14 5.52 4.13 4.21
N VAL A 15 6.42 3.40 4.86
CA VAL A 15 7.46 2.60 4.21
C VAL A 15 6.85 1.48 3.39
N THR A 16 5.89 0.71 3.93
CA THR A 16 5.23 -0.36 3.16
C THR A 16 4.44 0.18 1.98
N GLY A 17 3.80 1.33 2.13
CA GLY A 17 3.09 2.00 1.03
C GLY A 17 4.03 2.45 -0.09
N ILE A 18 5.16 3.07 0.24
CA ILE A 18 6.19 3.46 -0.75
C ILE A 18 6.77 2.23 -1.45
N MET A 19 7.10 1.18 -0.69
CA MET A 19 7.61 -0.08 -1.24
C MET A 19 6.60 -0.75 -2.17
N ALA A 20 5.31 -0.72 -1.83
CA ALA A 20 4.24 -1.25 -2.68
C ALA A 20 4.13 -0.48 -4.01
N ILE A 21 4.20 0.86 -3.97
CA ILE A 21 4.23 1.67 -5.20
C ILE A 21 5.50 1.37 -6.03
N GLY A 22 6.66 1.24 -5.38
CA GLY A 22 7.91 0.81 -6.00
C GLY A 22 7.76 -0.52 -6.75
N PHE A 23 7.17 -1.51 -6.07
CA PHE A 23 6.92 -2.81 -6.65
C PHE A 23 5.91 -2.76 -7.81
N ALA A 24 4.85 -1.95 -7.71
CA ALA A 24 3.89 -1.76 -8.79
C ALA A 24 4.54 -1.16 -10.05
N MET A 25 5.50 -0.23 -9.89
CA MET A 25 6.26 0.32 -11.01
C MET A 25 7.12 -0.75 -11.70
N VAL A 26 7.82 -1.58 -10.92
CA VAL A 26 8.62 -2.70 -11.46
C VAL A 26 7.72 -3.70 -12.19
N LEU A 27 6.56 -4.05 -11.60
CA LEU A 27 5.60 -4.94 -12.24
C LEU A 27 5.05 -4.35 -13.55
N GLY A 28 4.72 -3.05 -13.56
CA GLY A 28 4.31 -2.34 -14.77
C GLY A 28 5.38 -2.38 -15.87
N LEU A 29 6.65 -2.19 -15.50
CA LEU A 29 7.77 -2.28 -16.45
C LEU A 29 7.88 -3.68 -17.06
N LEU A 30 7.74 -4.74 -16.25
CA LEU A 30 7.79 -6.11 -16.73
C LEU A 30 6.64 -6.43 -17.71
N ILE A 31 5.45 -5.85 -17.51
CA ILE A 31 4.33 -5.97 -18.45
C ILE A 31 4.67 -5.26 -19.77
N VAL A 32 5.18 -4.03 -19.71
CA VAL A 32 5.51 -3.22 -20.89
C VAL A 32 6.63 -3.84 -21.73
N VAL A 33 7.63 -4.45 -21.08
CA VAL A 33 8.73 -5.16 -21.76
C VAL A 33 8.27 -6.54 -22.31
N GLY A 34 7.04 -6.94 -22.03
CA GLY A 34 6.45 -8.17 -22.57
C GLY A 34 6.84 -9.45 -21.83
N VAL A 35 7.47 -9.34 -20.65
CA VAL A 35 7.75 -10.49 -19.78
C VAL A 35 6.44 -11.10 -19.26
N LEU A 36 5.45 -10.24 -18.98
CA LEU A 36 4.10 -10.65 -18.62
C LEU A 36 3.12 -10.16 -19.68
N SER A 37 2.47 -11.09 -20.37
CA SER A 37 1.67 -10.82 -21.57
C SER A 37 0.16 -10.77 -21.33
N SER A 38 -0.33 -11.16 -20.15
CA SER A 38 -1.76 -11.15 -19.85
C SER A 38 -2.25 -9.76 -19.41
N SER A 39 -3.42 -9.35 -19.90
CA SER A 39 -4.11 -8.14 -19.45
C SER A 39 -4.51 -8.18 -17.97
N LEU A 40 -4.56 -9.38 -17.37
CA LEU A 40 -4.84 -9.55 -15.95
C LEU A 40 -3.80 -8.87 -15.05
N TRP A 41 -2.55 -8.73 -15.51
CA TRP A 41 -1.48 -8.12 -14.73
C TRP A 41 -1.70 -6.63 -14.46
N TRP A 42 -2.47 -5.94 -15.30
CA TRP A 42 -2.85 -4.55 -15.05
C TRP A 42 -3.77 -4.40 -13.82
N TYR A 43 -4.63 -5.39 -13.54
CA TYR A 43 -5.42 -5.40 -12.30
C TYR A 43 -4.53 -5.58 -11.06
N ALA A 44 -3.46 -6.38 -11.17
CA ALA A 44 -2.47 -6.50 -10.11
C ALA A 44 -1.74 -5.17 -9.88
N VAL A 45 -1.26 -4.51 -10.94
CA VAL A 45 -0.64 -3.18 -10.84
C VAL A 45 -1.60 -2.17 -10.20
N ALA A 46 -2.86 -2.13 -10.65
CA ALA A 46 -3.86 -1.20 -10.11
C ALA A 46 -4.14 -1.45 -8.62
N SER A 47 -4.34 -2.71 -8.22
CA SER A 47 -4.63 -3.06 -6.82
C SER A 47 -3.44 -2.79 -5.89
N ILE A 48 -2.21 -3.09 -6.31
CA ILE A 48 -1.00 -2.81 -5.53
C ILE A 48 -0.78 -1.30 -5.41
N THR A 49 -0.96 -0.55 -6.50
CA THR A 49 -0.81 0.91 -6.49
C THR A 49 -1.84 1.56 -5.57
N PHE A 50 -3.11 1.14 -5.66
CA PHE A 50 -4.18 1.64 -4.81
C PHE A 50 -3.95 1.29 -3.34
N GLY A 51 -3.60 0.04 -3.03
CA GLY A 51 -3.29 -0.40 -1.67
C GLY A 51 -2.07 0.33 -1.08
N GLY A 52 -1.03 0.54 -1.88
CA GLY A 52 0.15 1.31 -1.49
C GLY A 52 -0.16 2.77 -1.20
N ALA A 53 -0.91 3.44 -2.08
CA ALA A 53 -1.37 4.81 -1.89
C ALA A 53 -2.26 4.95 -0.65
N PHE A 54 -3.15 3.97 -0.42
CA PHE A 54 -4.00 3.93 0.76
C PHE A 54 -3.17 3.79 2.05
N ALA A 55 -2.15 2.94 2.08
CA ALA A 55 -1.25 2.82 3.23
C ALA A 55 -0.52 4.14 3.54
N ILE A 56 -0.08 4.88 2.52
CA ILE A 56 0.53 6.21 2.68
C ILE A 56 -0.49 7.21 3.23
N PHE A 57 -1.73 7.19 2.73
CA PHE A 57 -2.80 8.04 3.22
C PHE A 57 -3.11 7.78 4.70
N GLU A 58 -3.26 6.51 5.10
CA GLU A 58 -3.48 6.11 6.49
C GLU A 58 -2.33 6.57 7.40
N ALA A 59 -1.08 6.42 6.95
CA ALA A 59 0.10 6.90 7.66
C ALA A 59 0.08 8.42 7.87
N ARG A 60 -0.29 9.19 6.83
CA ARG A 60 -0.36 10.66 6.87
C ARG A 60 -1.49 11.16 7.76
N ALA A 61 -2.68 10.57 7.64
CA ALA A 61 -3.83 10.87 8.49
C ALA A 61 -3.59 10.47 9.95
N GLY A 62 -2.67 9.54 10.21
CA GLY A 62 -2.45 8.96 11.53
C GLY A 62 -3.60 8.07 11.98
N TRP A 63 -4.32 7.51 11.03
CA TRP A 63 -5.53 6.74 11.26
C TRP A 63 -5.47 5.46 10.41
N CYS A 64 -5.82 4.35 11.04
CA CYS A 64 -5.72 3.01 10.47
C CYS A 64 -7.09 2.34 10.53
N ILE A 65 -7.64 2.01 9.36
CA ILE A 65 -8.96 1.37 9.24
C ILE A 65 -8.98 0.00 9.91
N VAL A 66 -7.90 -0.76 9.79
CA VAL A 66 -7.75 -2.12 10.34
C VAL A 66 -7.88 -2.10 11.86
N ARG A 67 -7.28 -1.11 12.53
CA ARG A 67 -7.46 -0.92 13.97
C ARG A 67 -8.84 -0.38 14.32
N ALA A 68 -9.44 0.46 13.48
CA ALA A 68 -10.77 1.02 13.69
C ALA A 68 -11.86 -0.07 13.64
N ILE A 69 -11.70 -1.11 12.82
CA ILE A 69 -12.60 -2.28 12.78
C ILE A 69 -12.29 -3.33 13.87
N GLY A 70 -11.39 -3.03 14.80
CA GLY A 70 -11.10 -3.87 15.98
C GLY A 70 -9.99 -4.90 15.82
N ILE A 71 -9.26 -4.92 14.69
CA ILE A 71 -8.14 -5.83 14.50
C ILE A 71 -6.91 -5.27 15.23
N LYS A 72 -6.40 -6.04 16.20
CA LYS A 72 -5.18 -5.70 16.94
C LYS A 72 -3.96 -5.84 16.04
N THR A 73 -3.37 -4.72 15.63
CA THR A 73 -2.05 -4.71 14.99
C THR A 73 -0.97 -4.48 16.05
N PRO A 74 0.13 -5.26 16.05
CA PRO A 74 1.18 -5.14 17.06
C PRO A 74 1.97 -3.82 16.97
N LEU A 75 1.89 -3.15 15.81
CA LEU A 75 2.47 -1.83 15.52
C LEU A 75 1.42 -0.74 15.66
#